data_AF-A0A6C0E9Z8-F1
#
_entry.id   AF-A0A6C0E9Z8-F1
#
_cell.length_a   1.000
_cell.length_b   1.000
_cell.length_c   1.000
_cell.angle_alpha   90.00
_cell.angle_beta   90.00
_cell.angle_gamma   90.00
#
_symmetry.space_group_name_H-M   'P 1'
#
loop_
_entity.id
_entity.type
_entity.pdbx_description
1 polymer ?
#
loop_
_entity_poly.entity_id
_entity_poly.type
_entity_poly.pdbx_seq_one_letter_code
_entity_poly.pdbx_strand_id
1 'polypeptide(L)'
;MSEQNHRIILKRAEELFNMVVKENKKLKEKITKLEKELEHNKVLLYYSDNIDKNKDYYLCQICIDNHRNTVLLPCRHFFCSECISRLENYVCPYCREDIVGVFEVIV
;
A
#
# COMPACT_ATOMS: atom_id res chain seq x y z
N MET A 1 -32.06 33.12 -50.78
CA MET A 1 -31.36 33.58 -49.55
C MET A 1 -31.22 32.50 -48.48
N SER A 2 -32.12 31.49 -48.39
CA SER A 2 -32.07 30.45 -47.35
C SER A 2 -30.98 29.38 -47.54
N GLU A 3 -30.70 28.97 -48.78
CA GLU A 3 -29.76 27.89 -49.11
C GLU A 3 -28.30 28.22 -48.76
N GLN A 4 -27.91 29.49 -48.96
CA GLN A 4 -26.57 29.97 -48.70
C GLN A 4 -26.28 30.04 -47.20
N ASN A 5 -27.28 30.44 -46.40
CA ASN A 5 -27.20 30.41 -44.94
C ASN A 5 -27.09 28.97 -44.40
N HIS A 6 -27.82 28.01 -44.99
CA HIS A 6 -27.73 26.60 -44.61
C HIS A 6 -26.32 26.02 -44.85
N ARG A 7 -25.71 26.31 -46.02
CA ARG A 7 -24.32 25.91 -46.30
C ARG A 7 -23.31 26.49 -45.32
N ILE A 8 -23.48 27.75 -44.90
CA ILE A 8 -22.58 28.39 -43.92
C ILE A 8 -22.68 27.71 -42.55
N ILE A 9 -23.89 27.37 -42.12
CA ILE A 9 -24.12 26.69 -40.84
C ILE A 9 -23.47 25.31 -40.84
N LEU A 10 -23.68 24.51 -41.90
CA LEU A 10 -23.08 23.19 -42.03
C LEU A 10 -21.54 23.25 -42.02
N LYS A 11 -20.96 24.20 -42.75
CA LYS A 11 -19.50 24.38 -42.79
C LYS A 11 -18.93 24.73 -41.40
N ARG A 12 -19.59 25.62 -40.67
CA ARG A 12 -19.19 25.97 -39.29
C ARG A 12 -19.32 24.79 -38.33
N ALA A 13 -20.38 23.98 -38.47
CA ALA A 13 -20.56 22.78 -37.66
C ALA A 13 -19.42 21.76 -37.91
N GLU A 14 -19.01 21.60 -39.16
CA GLU A 14 -17.90 20.73 -39.56
C GLU A 14 -16.54 21.23 -39.04
N GLU A 15 -16.29 22.53 -39.10
CA GLU A 15 -15.11 23.18 -38.52
C GLU A 15 -15.02 22.96 -37.01
N LEU A 16 -16.14 23.19 -36.28
CA LEU A 16 -16.23 22.94 -34.85
C LEU A 16 -16.03 21.46 -34.51
N PHE A 17 -16.64 20.56 -35.27
CA PHE A 17 -16.47 19.12 -35.09
C PHE A 17 -15.00 18.71 -35.24
N ASN A 18 -14.33 19.21 -36.28
CA ASN A 18 -12.91 18.94 -36.52
C ASN A 18 -12.02 19.49 -35.39
N MET A 19 -12.34 20.67 -34.86
CA MET A 19 -11.64 21.23 -33.70
C MET A 19 -11.78 20.33 -32.47
N VAL A 20 -13.01 19.90 -32.15
CA VAL A 20 -13.30 19.02 -31.02
C VAL A 20 -12.58 17.67 -31.16
N VAL A 21 -12.60 17.08 -32.36
CA VAL A 21 -11.89 15.82 -32.64
C VAL A 21 -10.39 15.97 -32.44
N LYS A 22 -9.80 17.08 -32.91
CA LYS A 22 -8.37 17.36 -32.74
C LYS A 22 -8.00 17.51 -31.25
N GLU A 23 -8.83 18.17 -30.47
CA GLU A 23 -8.61 18.37 -29.04
C GLU A 23 -8.78 17.06 -28.25
N ASN A 24 -9.81 16.27 -28.57
CA ASN A 24 -10.01 14.94 -27.99
C ASN A 24 -8.83 14.01 -28.26
N LYS A 25 -8.25 14.07 -29.47
CA LYS A 25 -7.04 13.31 -29.80
C LYS A 25 -5.87 13.69 -28.89
N LYS A 26 -5.62 15.00 -28.74
CA LYS A 26 -4.54 15.50 -27.85
C LYS A 26 -4.76 15.11 -26.39
N LEU A 27 -6.00 15.19 -25.90
CA LEU A 27 -6.34 14.79 -24.54
C LEU A 27 -6.10 13.29 -24.32
N LYS A 28 -6.47 12.46 -25.29
CA LYS A 28 -6.24 11.01 -25.23
C LYS A 28 -4.74 10.65 -25.19
N GLU A 29 -3.92 11.38 -25.94
CA GLU A 29 -2.45 11.24 -25.89
C GLU A 29 -1.87 11.67 -24.54
N LYS A 30 -2.39 12.75 -23.94
CA LYS A 30 -1.99 13.17 -22.59
C LYS A 30 -2.38 12.15 -21.52
N ILE A 31 -3.60 11.61 -21.57
CA ILE A 31 -4.09 10.61 -20.61
C ILE A 31 -3.21 9.37 -20.66
N THR A 32 -2.95 8.83 -21.86
CA THR A 32 -2.09 7.65 -22.02
C THR A 32 -0.64 7.88 -21.56
N LYS A 33 -0.12 9.10 -21.67
CA LYS A 33 1.19 9.46 -21.10
C LYS A 33 1.15 9.48 -19.57
N LEU A 34 0.15 10.13 -18.98
CA LEU A 34 -0.02 10.21 -17.53
C LEU A 34 -0.27 8.84 -16.90
N GLU A 35 -1.03 7.97 -17.55
CA GLU A 35 -1.26 6.59 -17.09
C GLU A 35 0.05 5.80 -16.99
N LYS A 36 0.96 5.96 -17.97
CA LYS A 36 2.29 5.33 -17.94
C LYS A 36 3.18 5.89 -16.83
N GLU A 37 3.16 7.21 -16.63
CA GLU A 37 3.91 7.86 -15.55
C GLU A 37 3.37 7.45 -14.16
N LEU A 38 2.05 7.31 -14.02
CA LEU A 38 1.42 6.83 -12.81
C LEU A 38 1.83 5.38 -12.50
N GLU A 39 1.84 4.50 -13.50
CA GLU A 39 2.25 3.10 -13.32
C GLU A 39 3.68 2.98 -12.80
N HIS A 40 4.59 3.84 -13.27
CA HIS A 40 5.96 3.89 -12.78
C HIS A 40 6.05 4.36 -11.31
N ASN A 41 5.20 5.30 -10.91
CA ASN A 41 5.20 5.86 -9.55
C ASN A 41 4.44 5.02 -8.51
N LYS A 42 3.62 4.05 -8.92
CA LYS A 42 2.85 3.17 -7.99
C LYS A 42 3.74 2.39 -7.02
N VAL A 43 4.98 2.09 -7.41
CA VAL A 43 5.94 1.33 -6.59
C VAL A 43 6.18 2.01 -5.24
N LEU A 44 6.28 3.34 -5.20
CA LEU A 44 6.55 4.09 -3.96
C LEU A 44 5.38 4.06 -2.97
N LEU A 45 4.14 4.13 -3.47
CA LEU A 45 2.93 4.08 -2.62
C LEU A 45 2.70 2.70 -2.02
N TYR A 46 3.04 1.64 -2.76
CA TYR A 46 3.00 0.28 -2.23
C TYR A 46 3.92 0.11 -1.02
N TYR A 47 5.14 0.67 -1.06
CA TYR A 47 6.04 0.58 0.09
C TYR A 47 5.58 1.43 1.27
N SER A 48 5.05 2.64 1.07
CA SER A 48 4.54 3.46 2.18
C SER A 48 3.35 2.81 2.90
N ASP A 49 2.39 2.27 2.15
CA ASP A 49 1.21 1.59 2.73
C ASP A 49 1.59 0.29 3.46
N ASN A 50 2.63 -0.40 3.00
CA ASN A 50 3.13 -1.60 3.68
C ASN A 50 4.01 -1.30 4.89
N ILE A 51 4.69 -0.15 4.95
CA ILE A 51 5.45 0.25 6.13
C ILE A 51 4.51 0.47 7.32
N ASP A 52 3.39 1.17 7.11
CA ASP A 52 2.42 1.39 8.18
C ASP A 52 1.69 0.10 8.61
N LYS A 53 1.38 -0.80 7.68
CA LYS A 53 0.79 -2.11 8.00
C LYS A 53 1.75 -3.08 8.70
N ASN A 54 3.06 -2.91 8.52
CA ASN A 54 4.08 -3.75 9.15
C ASN A 54 4.61 -3.19 10.47
N LYS A 55 4.15 -2.01 10.94
CA LYS A 55 4.52 -1.54 12.29
C LYS A 55 4.12 -2.55 13.36
N ASP A 56 2.92 -3.11 13.24
CA ASP A 56 2.39 -4.10 14.19
C ASP A 56 3.08 -5.47 14.10
N TYR A 57 3.74 -5.77 12.97
CA TYR A 57 4.48 -7.03 12.80
C TYR A 57 5.60 -7.15 13.84
N TYR A 58 6.23 -6.03 14.20
CA TYR A 58 7.30 -6.00 15.19
C TYR A 58 6.79 -5.92 16.64
N LEU A 59 5.49 -5.67 16.86
CA LEU A 59 4.92 -5.58 18.20
C LEU A 59 4.63 -6.95 18.80
N CYS A 60 4.86 -7.07 20.11
CA CYS A 60 4.55 -8.27 20.87
C CYS A 60 3.05 -8.57 20.80
N GLN A 61 2.69 -9.81 20.47
CA GLN A 61 1.29 -10.22 20.33
C GLN A 61 0.55 -10.37 21.66
N ILE A 62 1.26 -10.26 22.80
CA ILE A 62 0.65 -10.29 24.13
C ILE A 62 0.17 -8.91 24.55
N CYS A 63 1.06 -7.90 24.51
CA CYS A 63 0.72 -6.54 24.93
C CYS A 63 0.31 -5.59 23.79
N ILE A 64 0.67 -5.90 22.54
CA ILE A 64 0.45 -5.05 21.35
C ILE A 64 1.02 -3.63 21.57
N ASP A 65 2.15 -3.54 22.28
CA ASP A 65 2.74 -2.27 22.70
C ASP A 65 4.27 -2.28 22.56
N ASN A 66 4.94 -3.23 23.23
CA ASN A 66 6.40 -3.36 23.17
C ASN A 66 6.85 -4.14 21.93
N HIS A 67 7.99 -3.77 21.36
CA HIS A 67 8.64 -4.54 20.30
C HIS A 67 9.08 -5.92 20.81
N ARG A 68 8.97 -6.92 19.93
CA ARG A 68 9.49 -8.26 20.21
C ARG A 68 11.02 -8.20 20.26
N ASN A 69 11.59 -8.74 21.33
CA ASN A 69 13.04 -8.79 21.57
C ASN A 69 13.47 -10.08 22.29
N THR A 70 12.57 -11.03 22.56
CA THR A 70 12.88 -12.27 23.29
C THR A 70 12.31 -13.49 22.57
N VAL A 71 13.20 -14.42 22.22
CA VAL A 71 12.86 -15.72 21.63
C VAL A 71 12.80 -16.78 22.72
N LEU A 72 11.71 -17.55 22.77
CA LEU A 72 11.56 -18.69 23.68
C LEU A 72 12.17 -19.96 23.10
N LEU A 73 12.91 -20.73 23.89
CA LEU A 73 13.49 -22.02 23.48
C LEU A 73 12.72 -23.19 24.12
N PRO A 74 12.48 -24.30 23.40
CA PRO A 74 12.95 -24.60 22.04
C PRO A 74 12.00 -24.15 20.92
N CYS A 75 10.80 -23.68 21.25
CA CYS A 75 9.73 -23.46 20.25
C CYS A 75 9.96 -22.27 19.29
N ARG A 76 10.87 -21.35 19.63
CA ARG A 76 11.26 -20.14 18.87
C ARG A 76 10.17 -19.08 18.68
N HIS A 77 9.10 -19.11 19.47
CA HIS A 77 8.12 -18.02 19.45
C HIS A 77 8.70 -16.75 20.06
N PHE A 78 8.34 -15.59 19.48
CA PHE A 78 9.02 -14.31 19.69
C PHE A 78 8.08 -13.26 20.32
N PHE A 79 8.48 -12.70 21.47
CA PHE A 79 7.69 -11.78 22.29
C PHE A 79 8.56 -10.66 22.86
N CYS A 80 7.98 -9.74 23.63
CA CYS A 80 8.78 -8.78 24.42
C CYS A 80 9.21 -9.40 25.76
N SER A 81 10.39 -9.03 26.24
CA SER A 81 10.96 -9.51 27.51
C SER A 81 10.06 -9.20 28.71
N GLU A 82 9.37 -8.06 28.71
CA GLU A 82 8.44 -7.66 29.76
C GLU A 82 7.22 -8.58 29.89
N CYS A 83 6.70 -9.12 28.79
CA CYS A 83 5.61 -10.09 28.85
C CYS A 83 6.12 -11.46 29.31
N ILE A 84 7.32 -11.85 28.87
CA ILE A 84 7.93 -13.13 29.24
C ILE A 84 8.33 -13.15 30.72
N SER A 85 8.81 -12.03 31.28
CA SER A 85 9.20 -11.96 32.69
C SER A 85 8.02 -12.04 33.67
N ARG A 86 6.79 -11.81 33.18
CA ARG A 86 5.55 -11.92 33.96
C ARG A 86 4.92 -13.32 33.90
N LEU A 87 5.48 -14.24 33.13
CA LEU A 87 4.96 -15.60 33.06
C LEU A 87 5.23 -16.33 34.38
N GLU A 88 4.16 -16.79 35.01
CA GLU A 88 4.24 -17.59 36.25
C GLU A 88 4.59 -19.05 35.96
N ASN A 89 4.17 -19.55 34.80
CA ASN A 89 4.50 -20.88 34.29
C ASN A 89 5.50 -20.75 33.14
N TYR A 90 6.58 -21.53 33.19
CA TYR A 90 7.58 -21.60 32.11
C TYR A 90 7.03 -22.36 30.90
N VAL A 91 5.92 -21.89 30.32
CA VAL A 91 5.20 -22.50 29.21
C VAL A 91 4.92 -21.43 28.16
N CYS A 92 5.21 -21.73 26.89
CA CYS A 92 5.04 -20.78 25.79
C CYS A 92 3.56 -20.41 25.60
N PRO A 93 3.20 -19.10 25.63
CA PRO A 93 1.80 -18.67 25.47
C PRO A 93 1.17 -19.03 24.12
N TYR A 94 1.99 -19.24 23.09
CA TYR A 94 1.52 -19.52 21.73
C TYR A 94 1.32 -21.02 21.46
N CYS A 95 2.32 -21.84 21.77
CA CYS A 95 2.29 -23.27 21.42
C CYS A 95 2.18 -24.22 22.61
N ARG A 96 2.25 -23.69 23.85
CA ARG A 96 2.16 -24.45 25.10
C ARG A 96 3.31 -25.43 25.35
N GLU A 97 4.41 -25.33 24.61
CA GLU A 97 5.66 -26.03 24.88
C GLU A 97 6.37 -25.45 26.11
N ASP A 98 7.05 -26.28 26.89
CA ASP A 98 7.85 -25.83 28.03
C ASP A 98 9.00 -24.92 27.58
N ILE A 99 9.19 -23.82 28.31
CA ILE A 99 10.26 -22.86 28.09
C ILE A 99 11.49 -23.34 28.85
N VAL A 100 12.49 -23.81 28.12
CA VAL A 100 13.77 -24.27 28.68
C VAL A 100 14.79 -23.13 28.74
N GLY A 101 14.59 -22.07 27.96
CA GLY A 101 15.44 -20.89 27.98
C GLY A 101 14.87 -19.74 27.16
N VAL A 102 15.50 -18.58 27.31
CA VAL A 102 15.17 -17.36 26.57
C VAL A 102 16.42 -16.79 25.93
N PHE A 103 16.28 -16.24 24.72
CA PHE A 103 17.34 -15.54 24.01
C PHE A 103 16.87 -14.13 23.66
N GLU A 104 17.52 -13.12 24.23
CA GLU A 104 17.24 -11.71 23.92
C GLU A 104 18.01 -11.26 22.68
N VAL A 105 17.29 -10.64 21.75
CA VAL A 105 17.82 -10.11 20.50
C VAL A 105 18.05 -8.62 20.69
N ILE A 106 19.29 -8.19 20.52
CA ILE A 106 19.67 -6.77 20.43
C ILE A 106 19.52 -6.38 18.96
N VAL A 107 18.52 -5.53 18.67
CA VAL A 107 18.28 -4.92 17.35
C VAL A 107 18.78 -3.49 17.30
#